data_AF-A0A6H3S498-F1
#
_entry.id   AF-A0A6H3S498-F1
#
_cell.length_a   1.000
_cell.length_b   1.000
_cell.length_c   1.000
_cell.angle_alpha   90.00
_cell.angle_beta   90.00
_cell.angle_gamma   90.00
#
_symmetry.space_group_name_H-M   'P 1'
#
loop_
_entity.id
_entity.type
_entity.pdbx_description
1 polymer ?
#
loop_
_entity_poly.entity_id
_entity_poly.type
_entity_poly.pdbx_seq_one_letter_code
_entity_poly.pdbx_strand_id
1 'polypeptide(L)'
;MKRETLLERIDKLKQVMPWYVLEYYQSKLAVPYSFTTLYEYLKEYDRFFTWILESGISNADTMANIPLDVLEHMTKKDMESFILYLRERPLLNANTTKNGVSQTTINRTLSALSSLYKYLTEEVENEQGEPYFYRNVMKKVATKKKKETLAARAENIKQKLFLGDETEGFLNYIDQEYPKTLSNRALSSFNKNKERDLAIIALLLASGVRLSEAVNLDLRDLNLKMMVIDITRKGGKRDSVNVAAFAKPYLEQYLAIRDKRYKTEKTDTALFLTLYRGVPNRIDASSVEKMVAKYSEDFKVRVTPHKLRHTLATRLYDATKSQVLVSHQLGHASTQVTDLYTHIVNDEQKNALDSL
;
A
#
# COMPACT_ATOMS: atom_id res chain seq x y z
N MET A 1 -7.79 -3.56 6.68
CA MET A 1 -9.24 -3.50 7.00
C MET A 1 -9.85 -4.84 6.63
N LYS A 2 -10.66 -5.45 7.52
CA LYS A 2 -11.37 -6.69 7.20
C LYS A 2 -12.34 -6.45 6.03
N ARG A 3 -12.57 -7.46 5.19
CA ARG A 3 -13.42 -7.35 3.99
C ARG A 3 -14.85 -6.91 4.34
N GLU A 4 -15.41 -7.43 5.42
CA GLU A 4 -16.76 -7.06 5.91
C GLU A 4 -16.84 -5.56 6.23
N THR A 5 -15.91 -5.03 7.03
CA THR A 5 -15.85 -3.60 7.35
C THR A 5 -15.65 -2.73 6.11
N LEU A 6 -14.92 -3.22 5.10
CA LEU A 6 -14.76 -2.51 3.83
C LEU A 6 -16.11 -2.40 3.11
N LEU A 7 -16.87 -3.50 3.03
CA LEU A 7 -18.16 -3.55 2.36
C LEU A 7 -19.20 -2.68 3.09
N GLU A 8 -19.26 -2.74 4.43
CA GLU A 8 -20.14 -1.86 5.23
C GLU A 8 -19.89 -0.37 4.95
N ARG A 9 -18.61 0.02 4.84
CA ARG A 9 -18.24 1.41 4.55
C ARG A 9 -18.55 1.80 3.10
N ILE A 10 -18.45 0.87 2.17
CA ILE A 10 -18.87 1.08 0.78
C ILE A 10 -20.39 1.30 0.73
N ASP A 11 -21.18 0.49 1.42
CA ASP A 11 -22.64 0.60 1.40
C ASP A 11 -23.13 1.92 1.99
N LYS A 12 -22.49 2.41 3.07
CA LYS A 12 -22.77 3.76 3.60
C LYS A 12 -22.51 4.86 2.58
N LEU A 13 -21.41 4.79 1.82
CA LEU A 13 -21.13 5.78 0.79
C LEU A 13 -22.12 5.68 -0.36
N LYS A 14 -22.49 4.47 -0.79
CA LYS A 14 -23.45 4.28 -1.88
C LYS A 14 -24.82 4.93 -1.60
N GLN A 15 -25.28 4.92 -0.34
CA GLN A 15 -26.59 5.49 0.02
C GLN A 15 -26.72 6.98 -0.27
N VAL A 16 -25.61 7.71 -0.32
CA VAL A 16 -25.61 9.17 -0.51
C VAL A 16 -25.18 9.59 -1.91
N MET A 17 -24.78 8.65 -2.77
CA MET A 17 -24.22 8.95 -4.09
C MET A 17 -25.30 9.17 -5.16
N PRO A 18 -25.04 10.01 -6.18
CA PRO A 18 -25.90 10.10 -7.35
C PRO A 18 -26.04 8.74 -8.07
N TRP A 19 -27.18 8.52 -8.71
CA TRP A 19 -27.49 7.26 -9.39
C TRP A 19 -26.45 6.87 -10.45
N TYR A 20 -25.92 7.83 -11.22
CA TYR A 20 -24.92 7.57 -12.26
C TYR A 20 -23.54 7.17 -11.70
N VAL A 21 -23.25 7.52 -10.43
CA VAL A 21 -22.06 7.02 -9.72
C VAL A 21 -22.28 5.58 -9.25
N LEU A 22 -23.52 5.22 -8.89
CA LEU A 22 -23.87 3.84 -8.53
C LEU A 22 -23.81 2.92 -9.74
N GLU A 23 -24.26 3.39 -10.90
CA GLU A 23 -24.15 2.66 -12.17
C GLU A 23 -22.68 2.48 -12.58
N TYR A 24 -21.87 3.54 -12.48
CA TYR A 24 -20.41 3.44 -12.64
C TYR A 24 -19.81 2.38 -11.70
N TYR A 25 -20.17 2.42 -10.42
CA TYR A 25 -19.68 1.46 -9.42
C TYR A 25 -20.05 0.02 -9.82
N GLN A 26 -21.28 -0.22 -10.28
CA GLN A 26 -21.75 -1.52 -10.74
C GLN A 26 -21.01 -1.99 -12.00
N SER A 27 -20.83 -1.11 -12.99
CA SER A 27 -20.03 -1.39 -14.19
C SER A 27 -18.59 -1.79 -13.83
N LYS A 28 -17.97 -1.08 -12.87
CA LYS A 28 -16.62 -1.40 -12.37
C LYS A 28 -16.57 -2.57 -11.39
N LEU A 29 -17.68 -3.23 -11.08
CA LEU A 29 -17.65 -4.56 -10.46
C LEU A 29 -17.61 -5.66 -11.53
N ALA A 30 -18.23 -5.43 -12.68
CA ALA A 30 -18.18 -6.36 -13.81
C ALA A 30 -16.78 -6.41 -14.45
N VAL A 31 -16.10 -5.26 -14.51
CA VAL A 31 -14.65 -5.17 -14.79
C VAL A 31 -13.91 -5.35 -13.46
N PRO A 32 -12.86 -6.18 -13.30
CA PRO A 32 -12.39 -6.65 -11.99
C PRO A 32 -11.57 -5.60 -11.19
N TYR A 33 -12.14 -4.43 -10.90
CA TYR A 33 -11.57 -3.50 -9.93
C TYR A 33 -11.68 -4.10 -8.54
N SER A 34 -10.69 -3.87 -7.69
CA SER A 34 -10.78 -4.31 -6.31
C SER A 34 -11.75 -3.43 -5.52
N PHE A 35 -12.47 -4.02 -4.56
CA PHE A 35 -13.34 -3.27 -3.62
C PHE A 35 -12.61 -2.12 -2.93
N THR A 36 -11.31 -2.27 -2.65
CA THR A 36 -10.49 -1.18 -2.09
C THR A 36 -10.36 0.00 -3.05
N THR A 37 -10.18 -0.27 -4.35
CA THR A 37 -10.09 0.78 -5.37
C THR A 37 -11.42 1.52 -5.48
N LEU A 38 -12.53 0.77 -5.54
CA LEU A 38 -13.87 1.36 -5.60
C LEU A 38 -14.21 2.16 -4.35
N TYR A 39 -13.85 1.67 -3.17
CA TYR A 39 -14.03 2.40 -1.92
C TYR A 39 -13.25 3.72 -1.88
N GLU A 40 -12.00 3.72 -2.33
CA GLU A 40 -11.22 4.95 -2.43
C GLU A 40 -11.83 5.90 -3.45
N TYR A 41 -12.32 5.41 -4.61
CA TYR A 41 -13.00 6.25 -5.60
C TYR A 41 -14.28 6.88 -5.03
N LEU A 42 -15.12 6.10 -4.33
CA LEU A 42 -16.31 6.62 -3.66
C LEU A 42 -15.98 7.73 -2.66
N LYS A 43 -14.88 7.61 -1.89
CA LYS A 43 -14.43 8.69 -0.99
C LYS A 43 -13.97 9.94 -1.73
N GLU A 44 -13.37 9.77 -2.91
CA GLU A 44 -12.98 10.92 -3.73
C GLU A 44 -14.22 11.59 -4.37
N TYR A 45 -15.23 10.81 -4.76
CA TYR A 45 -16.52 11.32 -5.26
C TYR A 45 -17.31 12.02 -4.17
N ASP A 46 -17.40 11.44 -2.98
CA ASP A 46 -18.06 12.03 -1.81
C ASP A 46 -17.54 13.44 -1.54
N ARG A 47 -16.21 13.59 -1.53
CA ARG A 47 -15.56 14.90 -1.35
C ARG A 47 -15.89 15.88 -2.49
N PHE A 48 -15.93 15.40 -3.73
CA PHE A 48 -16.20 16.22 -4.90
C PHE A 48 -17.64 16.73 -4.93
N PHE A 49 -18.60 15.84 -4.74
CA PHE A 49 -20.02 16.20 -4.75
C PHE A 49 -20.41 17.00 -3.50
N THR A 50 -19.80 16.75 -2.34
CA THR A 50 -19.93 17.65 -1.18
C THR A 50 -19.49 19.07 -1.53
N TRP A 51 -18.36 19.22 -2.21
CA TRP A 51 -17.90 20.54 -2.68
C TRP A 51 -18.84 21.17 -3.72
N ILE A 52 -19.43 20.39 -4.63
CA ILE A 52 -20.43 20.89 -5.59
C ILE A 52 -21.61 21.55 -4.87
N LEU A 53 -22.09 20.94 -3.77
CA LEU A 53 -23.16 21.51 -2.95
C LEU A 53 -22.69 22.74 -2.18
N GLU A 54 -21.54 22.65 -1.49
CA GLU A 54 -20.99 23.75 -0.69
C GLU A 54 -20.67 25.01 -1.52
N SER A 55 -20.30 24.83 -2.80
CA SER A 55 -19.96 25.91 -3.72
C SER A 55 -21.14 26.51 -4.46
N GLY A 56 -22.35 25.94 -4.32
CA GLY A 56 -23.55 26.40 -5.02
C GLY A 56 -23.54 26.13 -6.53
N ILE A 57 -22.71 25.20 -7.01
CA ILE A 57 -22.69 24.79 -8.43
C ILE A 57 -23.96 23.99 -8.78
N SER A 58 -24.50 23.26 -7.81
CA SER A 58 -25.79 22.55 -7.92
C SER A 58 -26.78 23.13 -6.91
N ASN A 59 -28.05 23.21 -7.33
CA ASN A 59 -29.18 23.59 -6.45
C ASN A 59 -29.84 22.37 -5.77
N ALA A 60 -29.25 21.17 -5.88
CA ALA A 60 -29.81 19.98 -5.28
C ALA A 60 -29.73 20.02 -3.75
N ASP A 61 -30.78 19.57 -3.06
CA ASP A 61 -30.82 19.53 -1.59
C ASP A 61 -29.87 18.49 -0.99
N THR A 62 -29.60 17.42 -1.74
CA THR A 62 -28.75 16.31 -1.30
C THR A 62 -27.83 15.86 -2.42
N MET A 63 -26.72 15.21 -2.03
CA MET A 63 -25.74 14.68 -2.97
C MET A 63 -26.33 13.67 -3.95
N ALA A 64 -27.25 12.82 -3.48
CA ALA A 64 -27.92 11.83 -4.34
C ALA A 64 -28.76 12.47 -5.45
N ASN A 65 -29.22 13.70 -5.25
CA ASN A 65 -30.08 14.43 -6.17
C ASN A 65 -29.30 15.37 -7.12
N ILE A 66 -27.96 15.38 -7.07
CA ILE A 66 -27.17 16.21 -7.99
C ILE A 66 -27.36 15.67 -9.41
N PRO A 67 -27.98 16.47 -10.31
CA PRO A 67 -28.34 15.97 -11.63
C PRO A 67 -27.10 15.88 -12.53
N LEU A 68 -27.21 15.06 -13.57
CA LEU A 68 -26.09 14.70 -14.44
C LEU A 68 -25.60 15.90 -15.28
N ASP A 69 -26.50 16.82 -15.62
CA ASP A 69 -26.21 18.03 -16.39
C ASP A 69 -25.21 18.96 -15.66
N VAL A 70 -25.16 18.90 -14.32
CA VAL A 70 -24.13 19.62 -13.54
C VAL A 70 -22.74 19.23 -14.03
N LEU A 71 -22.46 17.92 -14.15
CA LEU A 71 -21.17 17.40 -14.61
C LEU A 71 -20.91 17.72 -16.09
N GLU A 72 -21.94 17.64 -16.93
CA GLU A 72 -21.84 17.97 -18.35
C GLU A 72 -21.38 19.43 -18.56
N HIS A 73 -21.93 20.37 -17.77
CA HIS A 73 -21.68 21.80 -17.91
C HIS A 73 -20.47 22.31 -17.11
N MET A 74 -19.92 21.52 -16.17
CA MET A 74 -18.77 21.92 -15.34
C MET A 74 -17.61 22.48 -16.17
N THR A 75 -17.19 23.71 -15.88
CA THR A 75 -16.12 24.37 -16.62
C THR A 75 -14.74 23.97 -16.11
N LYS A 76 -13.70 24.26 -16.91
CA LYS A 76 -12.32 24.13 -16.45
C LYS A 76 -12.06 24.98 -15.20
N LYS A 77 -12.68 26.17 -15.14
CA LYS A 77 -12.58 27.08 -13.99
C LYS A 77 -13.16 26.44 -12.74
N ASP A 78 -14.29 25.74 -12.83
CA ASP A 78 -14.89 25.04 -11.69
C ASP A 78 -13.97 23.93 -11.19
N MET A 79 -13.37 23.15 -12.11
CA MET A 79 -12.37 22.15 -11.74
C MET A 79 -11.12 22.75 -11.08
N GLU A 80 -10.66 23.91 -11.55
CA GLU A 80 -9.56 24.65 -10.93
C GLU A 80 -9.93 25.15 -9.53
N SER A 81 -11.15 25.63 -9.33
CA SER A 81 -11.71 25.99 -8.02
C SER A 81 -11.78 24.79 -7.08
N PHE A 82 -12.18 23.61 -7.57
CA PHE A 82 -12.17 22.39 -6.76
C PHE A 82 -10.74 21.99 -6.35
N ILE A 83 -9.77 22.08 -7.27
CA ILE A 83 -8.36 21.80 -6.96
C ILE A 83 -7.84 22.79 -5.92
N LEU A 84 -8.24 24.07 -5.99
CA LEU A 84 -7.90 25.09 -5.01
C LEU A 84 -8.51 24.77 -3.65
N TYR A 85 -9.80 24.42 -3.60
CA TYR A 85 -10.48 23.94 -2.40
C TYR A 85 -9.72 22.78 -1.75
N LEU A 86 -9.30 21.78 -2.53
CA LEU A 86 -8.50 20.66 -2.01
C LEU A 86 -7.16 21.10 -1.39
N ARG A 87 -6.53 22.16 -1.91
CA ARG A 87 -5.25 22.70 -1.40
C ARG A 87 -5.41 23.59 -0.18
N GLU A 88 -6.56 24.23 -0.02
CA GLU A 88 -6.78 25.25 1.02
C GLU A 88 -7.61 24.72 2.18
N ARG A 89 -8.34 23.61 1.99
CA ARG A 89 -9.21 23.02 3.02
C ARG A 89 -8.45 22.79 4.34
N PRO A 90 -8.90 23.37 5.47
CA PRO A 90 -8.38 23.03 6.78
C PRO A 90 -8.58 21.53 7.04
N LEU A 91 -7.53 20.83 7.46
CA LEU A 91 -7.66 19.44 7.89
C LEU A 91 -8.42 19.45 9.23
N LEU A 92 -9.74 19.26 9.19
CA LEU A 92 -10.66 19.31 10.35
C LEU A 92 -10.36 18.29 11.48
N ASN A 93 -9.25 17.56 11.46
CA ASN A 93 -8.91 16.55 12.47
C ASN A 93 -7.40 16.31 12.64
N ALA A 94 -6.57 17.34 12.46
CA ALA A 94 -5.14 17.20 12.69
C ALA A 94 -4.64 18.31 13.61
N ASN A 95 -3.97 17.93 14.70
CA ASN A 95 -3.08 18.79 15.49
C ASN A 95 -1.88 19.22 14.62
N THR A 96 -2.13 19.80 13.45
CA THR A 96 -1.13 20.16 12.45
C THR A 96 -1.53 21.47 11.79
N THR A 97 -0.57 22.39 11.70
CA THR A 97 -0.65 23.67 10.99
C THR A 97 -0.65 23.53 9.45
N LYS A 98 -0.90 22.32 8.92
CA LYS A 98 -0.90 22.06 7.48
C LYS A 98 -2.29 22.24 6.91
N ASN A 99 -2.43 23.22 6.01
CA ASN A 99 -3.64 23.41 5.21
C ASN A 99 -3.60 22.49 3.97
N GLY A 100 -4.75 21.94 3.59
CA GLY A 100 -4.94 21.18 2.36
C GLY A 100 -4.60 19.69 2.41
N VAL A 101 -5.15 18.95 1.43
CA VAL A 101 -4.76 17.56 1.19
C VAL A 101 -3.43 17.48 0.41
N SER A 102 -2.69 16.39 0.61
CA SER A 102 -1.41 16.17 -0.09
C SER A 102 -1.58 16.17 -1.63
N GLN A 103 -0.54 16.57 -2.38
CA GLN A 103 -0.56 16.51 -3.85
C GLN A 103 -0.84 15.08 -4.37
N THR A 104 -0.40 14.05 -3.65
CA THR A 104 -0.72 12.65 -3.97
C THR A 104 -2.22 12.36 -3.87
N THR A 105 -2.88 12.91 -2.84
CA THR A 105 -4.33 12.81 -2.68
C THR A 105 -5.04 13.56 -3.79
N ILE A 106 -4.63 14.79 -4.12
CA ILE A 106 -5.21 15.56 -5.24
C ILE A 106 -5.13 14.78 -6.55
N ASN A 107 -3.95 14.22 -6.87
CA ASN A 107 -3.77 13.42 -8.08
C ASN A 107 -4.66 12.16 -8.06
N ARG A 108 -4.90 11.55 -6.89
CA ARG A 108 -5.84 10.43 -6.74
C ARG A 108 -7.28 10.87 -7.01
N THR A 109 -7.71 12.00 -6.46
CA THR A 109 -9.03 12.58 -6.71
C THR A 109 -9.23 12.84 -8.21
N LEU A 110 -8.27 13.50 -8.86
CA LEU A 110 -8.32 13.77 -10.29
C LEU A 110 -8.34 12.49 -11.13
N SER A 111 -7.64 11.43 -10.71
CA SER A 111 -7.68 10.13 -11.39
C SER A 111 -9.05 9.46 -11.26
N ALA A 112 -9.64 9.49 -10.06
CA ALA A 112 -10.98 8.94 -9.81
C ALA A 112 -12.03 9.69 -10.64
N LEU A 113 -11.97 11.02 -10.67
CA LEU A 113 -12.86 11.86 -11.49
C LEU A 113 -12.66 11.62 -12.97
N SER A 114 -11.41 11.50 -13.44
CA SER A 114 -11.14 11.17 -14.85
C SER A 114 -11.76 9.81 -15.23
N SER A 115 -11.71 8.83 -14.32
CA SER A 115 -12.32 7.52 -14.52
C SER A 115 -13.85 7.59 -14.60
N LEU A 116 -14.48 8.42 -13.75
CA LEU A 116 -15.93 8.65 -13.80
C LEU A 116 -16.34 9.38 -15.08
N TYR A 117 -15.70 10.50 -15.40
CA TYR A 117 -16.00 11.26 -16.61
C TYR A 117 -15.76 10.43 -17.88
N LYS A 118 -14.70 9.62 -17.92
CA LYS A 118 -14.49 8.70 -19.05
C LYS A 118 -15.65 7.73 -19.18
N TYR A 119 -16.10 7.11 -18.09
CA TYR A 119 -17.26 6.22 -18.15
C TYR A 119 -18.50 6.93 -18.69
N LEU A 120 -18.85 8.10 -18.13
CA LEU A 120 -20.04 8.86 -18.51
C LEU A 120 -20.00 9.38 -19.97
N THR A 121 -18.80 9.53 -20.54
CA THR A 121 -18.61 10.14 -21.88
C THR A 121 -18.22 9.16 -22.98
N GLU A 122 -17.78 7.95 -22.63
CA GLU A 122 -17.19 7.00 -23.60
C GLU A 122 -17.55 5.53 -23.37
N GLU A 123 -17.94 5.11 -22.16
CA GLU A 123 -18.07 3.66 -21.84
C GLU A 123 -19.50 3.22 -21.52
N VAL A 124 -20.39 4.13 -21.15
CA VAL A 124 -21.80 3.86 -20.90
C VAL A 124 -22.63 4.13 -22.16
N GLU A 125 -23.66 3.34 -22.36
CA GLU A 125 -24.65 3.52 -23.42
C GLU A 125 -26.03 3.69 -22.77
N ASN A 126 -26.73 4.76 -23.11
CA ASN A 126 -28.13 4.96 -22.73
C ASN A 126 -29.05 4.09 -23.62
N GLU A 127 -30.38 4.23 -23.44
CA GLU A 127 -31.37 3.47 -24.21
C GLU A 127 -31.27 3.66 -25.75
N GLN A 128 -30.61 4.74 -26.19
CA GLN A 128 -30.39 5.08 -27.60
C GLN A 128 -29.00 4.65 -28.11
N GLY A 129 -28.18 4.02 -27.27
CA GLY A 129 -26.81 3.63 -27.63
C GLY A 129 -25.79 4.78 -27.55
N GLU A 130 -26.17 5.93 -26.99
CA GLU A 130 -25.29 7.11 -26.88
C GLU A 130 -24.72 7.24 -25.46
N PRO A 131 -23.54 7.86 -25.29
CA PRO A 131 -23.05 8.20 -23.95
C PRO A 131 -23.95 9.23 -23.28
N TYR A 132 -23.85 9.35 -21.96
CA TYR A 132 -24.67 10.29 -21.21
C TYR A 132 -24.44 11.76 -21.59
N PHE A 133 -23.19 12.12 -21.88
CA PHE A 133 -22.83 13.41 -22.47
C PHE A 133 -21.45 13.31 -23.14
N TYR A 134 -21.14 14.23 -24.05
CA TYR A 134 -19.89 14.15 -24.84
C TYR A 134 -18.74 14.98 -24.25
N ARG A 135 -19.06 16.04 -23.50
CA ARG A 135 -18.08 17.00 -23.02
C ARG A 135 -17.31 16.48 -21.81
N ASN A 136 -16.05 16.13 -22.00
CA ASN A 136 -15.17 15.68 -20.92
C ASN A 136 -14.22 16.80 -20.43
N VAL A 137 -14.59 17.49 -19.34
CA VAL A 137 -13.76 18.56 -18.75
C VAL A 137 -12.43 18.04 -18.21
N MET A 138 -12.38 16.78 -17.75
CA MET A 138 -11.17 16.19 -17.16
C MET A 138 -10.01 16.08 -18.16
N LYS A 139 -10.29 15.97 -19.46
CA LYS A 139 -9.25 16.04 -20.53
C LYS A 139 -8.50 17.38 -20.55
N LYS A 140 -9.08 18.44 -19.96
CA LYS A 140 -8.48 19.80 -19.87
C LYS A 140 -7.79 20.07 -18.53
N VAL A 141 -7.87 19.15 -17.57
CA VAL A 141 -7.33 19.30 -16.22
C VAL A 141 -5.99 18.57 -16.11
N ALA A 142 -4.91 19.33 -15.96
CA ALA A 142 -3.57 18.74 -15.85
C ALA A 142 -3.31 18.21 -14.44
N THR A 143 -2.90 16.94 -14.32
CA THR A 143 -2.33 16.42 -13.08
C THR A 143 -0.88 16.88 -12.94
N LYS A 144 -0.52 17.43 -11.77
CA LYS A 144 0.87 17.83 -11.50
C LYS A 144 1.71 16.60 -11.17
N LYS A 145 2.67 16.27 -12.05
CA LYS A 145 3.68 15.24 -11.75
C LYS A 145 4.60 15.74 -10.62
N LYS A 146 5.04 14.83 -9.75
CA LYS A 146 5.98 15.15 -8.68
C LYS A 146 7.32 15.59 -9.32
N LYS A 147 7.84 16.76 -8.94
CA LYS A 147 9.13 17.30 -9.43
C LYS A 147 10.33 16.65 -8.72
N GLU A 148 10.35 15.33 -8.59
CA GLU A 148 11.46 14.60 -7.95
C GLU A 148 12.13 13.74 -9.02
N THR A 149 13.44 13.97 -9.24
CA THR A 149 14.23 13.15 -10.17
C THR A 149 14.37 11.72 -9.62
N LEU A 150 14.64 10.76 -10.50
CA LEU A 150 14.90 9.37 -10.05
C LEU A 150 16.10 9.30 -9.10
N ALA A 151 17.15 10.08 -9.35
CA ALA A 151 18.32 10.19 -8.47
C ALA A 151 17.95 10.75 -7.08
N ALA A 152 17.20 11.86 -7.00
CA ALA A 152 16.77 12.41 -5.71
C ALA A 152 15.89 11.42 -4.94
N ARG A 153 14.99 10.71 -5.65
CA ARG A 153 14.17 9.66 -5.08
C ARG A 153 15.02 8.48 -4.58
N ALA A 154 16.05 8.07 -5.33
CA ALA A 154 16.95 7.00 -4.95
C ALA A 154 17.71 7.35 -3.66
N GLU A 155 18.30 8.54 -3.57
CA GLU A 155 19.00 9.02 -2.37
C GLU A 155 18.10 9.08 -1.13
N ASN A 156 16.89 9.64 -1.27
CA ASN A 156 15.89 9.68 -0.20
C ASN A 156 15.48 8.28 0.30
N ILE A 157 15.59 7.26 -0.56
CA ILE A 157 15.28 5.88 -0.22
C ILE A 157 16.50 5.19 0.38
N LYS A 158 17.69 5.40 -0.18
CA LYS A 158 18.98 4.78 0.22
C LYS A 158 19.24 4.93 1.71
N GLN A 159 19.04 6.13 2.27
CA GLN A 159 19.20 6.40 3.71
C GLN A 159 18.30 5.58 4.63
N LYS A 160 17.22 5.00 4.08
CA LYS A 160 16.21 4.19 4.80
C LYS A 160 16.32 2.70 4.51
N LEU A 161 17.34 2.27 3.77
CA LEU A 161 17.58 0.86 3.49
C LEU A 161 18.60 0.30 4.48
N PHE A 162 18.51 -1.02 4.73
CA PHE A 162 19.42 -1.75 5.59
C PHE A 162 20.38 -2.58 4.73
N LEU A 163 21.35 -1.91 4.12
CA LEU A 163 22.27 -2.50 3.13
C LEU A 163 23.54 -3.04 3.80
N GLY A 164 24.30 -3.87 3.08
CA GLY A 164 25.47 -4.57 3.64
C GLY A 164 25.10 -5.38 4.88
N ASP A 165 25.89 -5.20 5.95
CA ASP A 165 25.73 -5.90 7.22
C ASP A 165 24.53 -5.40 8.04
N GLU A 166 23.90 -4.27 7.67
CA GLU A 166 22.76 -3.71 8.42
C GLU A 166 21.54 -4.62 8.39
N THR A 167 21.37 -5.50 7.38
CA THR A 167 20.27 -6.48 7.39
C THR A 167 20.41 -7.45 8.56
N GLU A 168 21.60 -8.04 8.73
CA GLU A 168 21.88 -8.98 9.81
C GLU A 168 21.96 -8.23 11.16
N GLY A 169 22.58 -7.05 11.15
CA GLY A 169 22.63 -6.14 12.30
C GLY A 169 21.22 -5.78 12.82
N PHE A 170 20.24 -5.55 11.94
CA PHE A 170 18.87 -5.26 12.35
C PHE A 170 18.20 -6.46 13.04
N LEU A 171 18.37 -7.67 12.50
CA LEU A 171 17.82 -8.88 13.10
C LEU A 171 18.50 -9.18 14.45
N ASN A 172 19.82 -9.06 14.51
CA ASN A 172 20.60 -9.24 15.73
C ASN A 172 20.24 -8.18 16.78
N TYR A 173 20.03 -6.93 16.38
CA TYR A 173 19.59 -5.86 17.27
C TYR A 173 18.27 -6.20 17.94
N ILE A 174 17.25 -6.61 17.17
CA ILE A 174 15.96 -7.01 17.72
C ILE A 174 16.11 -8.17 18.69
N ASP A 175 16.97 -9.14 18.35
CA ASP A 175 17.15 -10.35 19.14
C ASP A 175 17.90 -10.11 20.46
N GLN A 176 18.97 -9.31 20.42
CA GLN A 176 19.95 -9.23 21.51
C GLN A 176 19.99 -7.86 22.20
N GLU A 177 19.85 -6.75 21.47
CA GLU A 177 20.06 -5.40 22.01
C GLU A 177 18.76 -4.71 22.42
N TYR A 178 17.72 -4.78 21.58
CA TYR A 178 16.40 -4.22 21.88
C TYR A 178 15.84 -4.66 23.24
N PRO A 179 15.94 -5.93 23.69
CA PRO A 179 15.43 -6.33 25.00
C PRO A 179 16.09 -5.58 26.17
N LYS A 180 17.35 -5.17 26.01
CA LYS A 180 18.13 -4.46 27.05
C LYS A 180 17.66 -3.02 27.24
N THR A 181 16.99 -2.44 26.24
CA THR A 181 16.46 -1.06 26.32
C THR A 181 15.07 -1.00 26.95
N LEU A 182 14.44 -2.16 27.22
CA LEU A 182 13.05 -2.25 27.68
C LEU A 182 12.94 -2.27 29.21
N SER A 183 11.88 -1.63 29.72
CA SER A 183 11.43 -1.86 31.10
C SER A 183 10.95 -3.30 31.30
N ASN A 184 10.95 -3.80 32.54
CA ASN A 184 10.49 -5.16 32.88
C ASN A 184 9.10 -5.50 32.31
N ARG A 185 8.16 -4.55 32.35
CA ARG A 185 6.81 -4.72 31.78
C ARG A 185 6.85 -4.85 30.25
N ALA A 186 7.64 -4.01 29.58
CA ALA A 186 7.78 -4.03 28.14
C ALA A 186 8.52 -5.29 27.67
N LEU A 187 9.55 -5.73 28.40
CA LEU A 187 10.31 -6.96 28.14
C LEU A 187 9.41 -8.20 28.18
N SER A 188 8.51 -8.31 29.18
CA SER A 188 7.53 -9.39 29.23
C SER A 188 6.61 -9.42 28.00
N SER A 189 6.19 -8.25 27.49
CA SER A 189 5.37 -8.16 26.28
C SER A 189 6.15 -8.51 25.02
N PHE A 190 7.40 -8.06 24.93
CA PHE A 190 8.31 -8.36 23.84
C PHE A 190 8.59 -9.87 23.74
N ASN A 191 8.95 -10.51 24.85
CA ASN A 191 9.26 -11.95 24.89
C ASN A 191 8.09 -12.83 24.45
N LYS A 192 6.84 -12.36 24.55
CA LYS A 192 5.68 -13.11 24.03
C LYS A 192 5.69 -13.23 22.51
N ASN A 193 6.24 -12.27 21.79
CA ASN A 193 6.11 -12.20 20.33
C ASN A 193 7.46 -12.11 19.59
N LYS A 194 8.58 -12.08 20.30
CA LYS A 194 9.93 -11.90 19.76
C LYS A 194 10.21 -12.77 18.53
N GLU A 195 10.05 -14.08 18.66
CA GLU A 195 10.40 -15.06 17.62
C GLU A 195 9.47 -14.91 16.41
N ARG A 196 8.17 -14.62 16.63
CA ARG A 196 7.24 -14.29 15.55
C ARG A 196 7.67 -13.02 14.83
N ASP A 197 7.98 -11.97 15.57
CA ASP A 197 8.35 -10.67 15.01
C ASP A 197 9.65 -10.78 14.18
N LEU A 198 10.65 -11.49 14.70
CA LEU A 198 11.89 -11.82 14.00
C LEU A 198 11.61 -12.64 12.73
N ALA A 199 10.78 -13.69 12.81
CA ALA A 199 10.42 -14.51 11.66
C ALA A 199 9.72 -13.71 10.56
N ILE A 200 8.80 -12.80 10.91
CA ILE A 200 8.13 -11.91 9.95
C ILE A 200 9.14 -10.98 9.28
N ILE A 201 10.02 -10.32 10.05
CA ILE A 201 11.02 -9.39 9.52
C ILE A 201 12.02 -10.11 8.64
N ALA A 202 12.52 -11.26 9.09
CA ALA A 202 13.44 -12.10 8.33
C ALA A 202 12.82 -12.55 7.01
N LEU A 203 11.56 -13.01 7.02
CA LEU A 203 10.86 -13.40 5.80
C LEU A 203 10.72 -12.23 4.81
N LEU A 204 10.35 -11.03 5.29
CA LEU A 204 10.21 -9.84 4.45
C LEU A 204 11.55 -9.43 3.83
N LEU A 205 12.64 -9.48 4.61
CA LEU A 205 14.00 -9.17 4.15
C LEU A 205 14.59 -10.25 3.25
N ALA A 206 14.15 -11.50 3.37
CA ALA A 206 14.69 -12.65 2.61
C ALA A 206 13.95 -12.95 1.31
N SER A 207 12.68 -12.57 1.19
CA SER A 207 11.84 -12.86 0.02
C SER A 207 11.39 -11.61 -0.73
N GLY A 208 11.29 -10.48 -0.03
CA GLY A 208 10.84 -9.21 -0.60
C GLY A 208 9.37 -9.22 -0.98
N VAL A 209 8.57 -10.17 -0.52
CA VAL A 209 7.12 -10.19 -0.75
C VAL A 209 6.45 -8.95 -0.16
N ARG A 210 5.27 -8.61 -0.69
CA ARG A 210 4.47 -7.51 -0.12
C ARG A 210 3.98 -7.90 1.26
N LEU A 211 3.76 -6.91 2.11
CA LEU A 211 3.20 -7.12 3.44
C LEU A 211 1.90 -7.94 3.40
N SER A 212 1.00 -7.59 2.47
CA SER A 212 -0.27 -8.30 2.30
C SER A 212 -0.08 -9.75 1.85
N GLU A 213 1.01 -10.07 1.16
CA GLU A 213 1.33 -11.45 0.76
C GLU A 213 1.84 -12.22 1.99
N ALA A 214 2.77 -11.64 2.76
CA ALA A 214 3.33 -12.26 3.97
C ALA A 214 2.29 -12.57 5.05
N VAL A 215 1.38 -11.62 5.37
CA VAL A 215 0.38 -11.83 6.43
C VAL A 215 -0.71 -12.84 6.05
N ASN A 216 -0.88 -13.13 4.75
CA ASN A 216 -1.91 -14.04 4.24
C ASN A 216 -1.39 -15.47 4.01
N LEU A 217 -0.11 -15.75 4.26
CA LEU A 217 0.44 -17.11 4.18
C LEU A 217 -0.24 -18.06 5.16
N ASP A 218 -0.48 -19.29 4.72
CA ASP A 218 -0.79 -20.43 5.57
C ASP A 218 0.44 -21.31 5.77
N LEU A 219 0.40 -22.20 6.77
CA LEU A 219 1.46 -23.17 7.05
C LEU A 219 1.83 -24.00 5.81
N ARG A 220 0.82 -24.41 5.02
CA ARG A 220 1.02 -25.20 3.80
C ARG A 220 1.77 -24.45 2.69
N ASP A 221 1.75 -23.12 2.75
CA ASP A 221 2.34 -22.28 1.71
C ASP A 221 3.84 -22.09 1.93
N LEU A 222 4.40 -22.58 3.05
CA LEU A 222 5.83 -22.48 3.37
C LEU A 222 6.52 -23.84 3.21
N ASN A 223 7.50 -23.91 2.33
CA ASN A 223 8.39 -25.06 2.20
C ASN A 223 9.80 -24.72 2.71
N LEU A 224 10.10 -25.07 3.96
CA LEU A 224 11.41 -24.82 4.59
C LEU A 224 12.56 -25.64 4.01
N LYS A 225 12.28 -26.78 3.36
CA LYS A 225 13.32 -27.61 2.74
C LYS A 225 13.83 -26.94 1.46
N MET A 226 12.90 -26.44 0.65
CA MET A 226 13.20 -25.75 -0.60
C MET A 226 13.46 -24.25 -0.42
N MET A 227 13.14 -23.69 0.76
CA MET A 227 13.15 -22.25 1.03
C MET A 227 12.32 -21.46 0.01
N VAL A 228 11.07 -21.90 -0.14
CA VAL A 228 10.09 -21.30 -1.06
C VAL A 228 8.80 -21.02 -0.32
N ILE A 229 8.13 -19.93 -0.71
CA ILE A 229 6.78 -19.60 -0.27
C ILE A 229 5.82 -19.45 -1.46
N ASP A 230 4.64 -20.03 -1.35
CA ASP A 230 3.56 -19.86 -2.32
C ASP A 230 2.65 -18.71 -1.89
N ILE A 231 2.53 -17.69 -2.74
CA ILE A 231 1.78 -16.48 -2.44
C ILE A 231 0.64 -16.27 -3.42
N THR A 232 -0.34 -15.47 -3.01
CA THR A 232 -1.37 -14.95 -3.90
C THR A 232 -1.12 -13.46 -4.15
N ARG A 233 -0.73 -13.12 -5.38
CA ARG A 233 -0.47 -11.74 -5.81
C ARG A 233 -1.75 -10.97 -6.08
N LYS A 234 -1.62 -9.65 -6.31
CA LYS A 234 -2.72 -8.78 -6.72
C LYS A 234 -3.45 -9.38 -7.94
N GLY A 235 -4.78 -9.43 -7.86
CA GLY A 235 -5.63 -10.03 -8.90
C GLY A 235 -5.83 -11.55 -8.74
N GLY A 236 -5.44 -12.15 -7.61
CA GLY A 236 -5.72 -13.56 -7.32
C GLY A 236 -4.75 -14.56 -7.98
N LYS A 237 -3.69 -14.07 -8.63
CA LYS A 237 -2.69 -14.91 -9.29
C LYS A 237 -1.81 -15.60 -8.26
N ARG A 238 -1.72 -16.93 -8.29
CA ARG A 238 -0.76 -17.69 -7.48
C ARG A 238 0.64 -17.56 -8.08
N ASP A 239 1.64 -17.47 -7.22
CA ASP A 239 3.05 -17.43 -7.60
C ASP A 239 3.92 -18.05 -6.50
N SER A 240 5.13 -18.45 -6.84
CA SER A 240 6.08 -19.08 -5.92
C SER A 240 7.35 -18.23 -5.82
N VAL A 241 7.78 -17.93 -4.60
CA VAL A 241 8.86 -16.97 -4.34
C VAL A 241 9.95 -17.62 -3.49
N ASN A 242 11.19 -17.52 -3.98
CA ASN A 242 12.36 -17.98 -3.24
C ASN A 242 12.59 -17.11 -2.00
N VAL A 243 13.04 -17.75 -0.92
CA VAL A 243 13.39 -17.12 0.36
C VAL A 243 14.88 -17.33 0.60
N ALA A 244 15.62 -16.25 0.85
CA ALA A 244 17.03 -16.36 1.20
C ALA A 244 17.24 -17.22 2.46
N ALA A 245 18.29 -18.07 2.45
CA ALA A 245 18.54 -19.09 3.46
C ALA A 245 18.66 -18.54 4.89
N PHE A 246 19.13 -17.30 5.08
CA PHE A 246 19.30 -16.68 6.38
C PHE A 246 17.99 -16.54 7.18
N ALA A 247 16.82 -16.55 6.52
CA ALA A 247 15.54 -16.50 7.21
C ALA A 247 15.13 -17.83 7.87
N LYS A 248 15.72 -18.95 7.42
CA LYS A 248 15.38 -20.30 7.88
C LYS A 248 15.43 -20.45 9.41
N PRO A 249 16.52 -20.10 10.12
CA PRO A 249 16.58 -20.27 11.58
C PRO A 249 15.47 -19.50 12.31
N TYR A 250 15.13 -18.29 11.86
CA TYR A 250 14.06 -17.49 12.46
C TYR A 250 12.68 -18.12 12.24
N LEU A 251 12.43 -18.67 11.05
CA LEU A 251 11.19 -19.36 10.73
C LEU A 251 11.05 -20.66 11.54
N GLU A 252 12.11 -21.46 11.64
CA GLU A 252 12.13 -22.70 12.43
C GLU A 252 11.89 -22.44 13.91
N GLN A 253 12.56 -21.43 14.48
CA GLN A 253 12.36 -21.03 15.88
C GLN A 253 10.91 -20.63 16.15
N TYR A 254 10.30 -19.84 15.25
CA TYR A 254 8.90 -19.46 15.38
C TYR A 254 7.95 -20.66 15.27
N LEU A 255 8.14 -21.53 14.27
CA LEU A 255 7.29 -22.70 14.06
C LEU A 255 7.36 -23.67 15.23
N ALA A 256 8.54 -23.85 15.84
CA ALA A 256 8.72 -24.72 17.01
C ALA A 256 7.88 -24.29 18.23
N ILE A 257 7.59 -22.99 18.37
CA ILE A 257 6.82 -22.45 19.50
C ILE A 257 5.36 -22.12 19.14
N ARG A 258 5.02 -22.04 17.85
CA ARG A 258 3.78 -21.44 17.34
C ARG A 258 2.56 -22.05 18.02
N ASP A 259 2.43 -23.37 17.96
CA ASP A 259 1.19 -24.02 18.37
C ASP A 259 0.97 -23.92 19.88
N LYS A 260 2.03 -24.17 20.67
CA LYS A 260 2.00 -24.07 22.13
C LYS A 260 1.78 -22.63 22.60
N ARG A 261 2.48 -21.65 22.00
CA ARG A 261 2.44 -20.26 22.47
C ARG A 261 1.13 -19.58 22.10
N TYR A 262 0.60 -19.85 20.90
CA TYR A 262 -0.62 -19.23 20.39
C TYR A 262 -1.88 -20.09 20.63
N LYS A 263 -1.76 -21.25 21.30
CA LYS A 263 -2.87 -22.15 21.67
C LYS A 263 -3.72 -22.54 20.45
N THR A 264 -3.06 -22.94 19.38
CA THR A 264 -3.71 -23.15 18.09
C THR A 264 -4.42 -24.50 18.02
N GLU A 265 -5.51 -24.53 17.28
CA GLU A 265 -6.20 -25.75 16.87
C GLU A 265 -5.83 -26.12 15.42
N LYS A 266 -6.27 -27.29 14.96
CA LYS A 266 -6.01 -27.75 13.57
C LYS A 266 -6.61 -26.82 12.51
N THR A 267 -7.63 -26.04 12.87
CA THR A 267 -8.29 -25.07 11.99
C THR A 267 -7.49 -23.78 11.83
N ASP A 268 -6.53 -23.50 12.71
CA ASP A 268 -5.68 -22.30 12.65
C ASP A 268 -4.53 -22.49 11.65
N THR A 269 -4.83 -22.34 10.36
CA THR A 269 -3.85 -22.57 9.28
C THR A 269 -2.90 -21.41 9.03
N ALA A 270 -3.23 -20.20 9.50
CA ALA A 270 -2.48 -18.98 9.22
C ALA A 270 -1.04 -19.06 9.74
N LEU A 271 -0.03 -18.82 8.90
CA LEU A 271 1.37 -18.94 9.29
C LEU A 271 1.70 -18.05 10.49
N PHE A 272 1.41 -16.75 10.40
CA PHE A 272 1.68 -15.78 11.46
C PHE A 272 0.45 -15.41 12.27
N LEU A 273 0.55 -15.55 13.59
CA LEU A 273 -0.56 -15.38 14.52
C LEU A 273 -0.35 -14.22 15.49
N THR A 274 -1.46 -13.73 16.03
CA THR A 274 -1.54 -12.88 17.21
C THR A 274 -2.53 -13.49 18.18
N LEU A 275 -2.39 -13.17 19.48
CA LEU A 275 -3.33 -13.57 20.51
C LEU A 275 -4.17 -12.35 20.90
N TYR A 276 -5.48 -12.46 20.74
CA TYR A 276 -6.44 -11.48 21.26
C TYR A 276 -7.39 -12.16 22.22
N ARG A 277 -7.41 -11.71 23.48
CA ARG A 277 -8.22 -12.31 24.56
C ARG A 277 -8.05 -13.85 24.67
N GLY A 278 -6.84 -14.34 24.41
CA GLY A 278 -6.50 -15.75 24.47
C GLY A 278 -6.86 -16.57 23.22
N VAL A 279 -7.46 -15.94 22.20
CA VAL A 279 -7.85 -16.60 20.94
C VAL A 279 -6.80 -16.31 19.86
N PRO A 280 -6.26 -17.34 19.18
CA PRO A 280 -5.38 -17.16 18.04
C PRO A 280 -6.12 -16.48 16.88
N ASN A 281 -5.45 -15.53 16.25
CA ASN A 281 -5.96 -14.85 15.06
C ASN A 281 -4.81 -14.61 14.10
N ARG A 282 -5.08 -14.61 12.79
CA ARG A 282 -4.11 -14.12 11.79
C ARG A 282 -3.69 -12.70 12.16
N ILE A 283 -2.38 -12.44 12.16
CA ILE A 283 -1.87 -11.08 12.39
C ILE A 283 -2.29 -10.15 11.24
N ASP A 284 -2.78 -8.95 11.58
CA ASP A 284 -3.16 -7.98 10.56
C ASP A 284 -1.95 -7.17 10.06
N ALA A 285 -2.06 -6.67 8.82
CA ALA A 285 -1.04 -5.85 8.20
C ALA A 285 -0.66 -4.61 9.03
N SER A 286 -1.61 -3.95 9.69
CA SER A 286 -1.29 -2.72 10.44
C SER A 286 -0.49 -3.02 11.71
N SER A 287 -0.75 -4.17 12.35
CA SER A 287 0.08 -4.65 13.47
C SER A 287 1.52 -4.90 13.04
N VAL A 288 1.73 -5.51 11.87
CA VAL A 288 3.07 -5.70 11.31
C VAL A 288 3.72 -4.37 10.92
N GLU A 289 2.98 -3.42 10.33
CA GLU A 289 3.52 -2.07 10.02
C GLU A 289 4.00 -1.34 11.27
N LYS A 290 3.20 -1.37 12.34
CA LYS A 290 3.57 -0.77 13.64
C LYS A 290 4.77 -1.47 14.25
N MET A 291 4.82 -2.79 14.17
CA MET A 291 5.92 -3.61 14.67
C MET A 291 7.23 -3.29 13.93
N VAL A 292 7.21 -3.24 12.60
CA VAL A 292 8.37 -2.87 11.79
C VAL A 292 8.81 -1.44 12.08
N ALA A 293 7.87 -0.49 12.15
CA ALA A 293 8.16 0.90 12.48
C ALA A 293 8.84 1.01 13.85
N LYS A 294 8.31 0.32 14.88
CA LYS A 294 8.83 0.31 16.25
C LYS A 294 10.29 -0.15 16.30
N TYR A 295 10.61 -1.31 15.72
CA TYR A 295 11.98 -1.83 15.79
C TYR A 295 12.95 -1.03 14.94
N SER A 296 12.52 -0.58 13.75
CA SER A 296 13.40 0.17 12.85
C SER A 296 13.72 1.58 13.34
N GLU A 297 12.74 2.26 13.96
CA GLU A 297 12.91 3.59 14.58
C GLU A 297 13.95 3.54 15.71
N ASP A 298 13.93 2.47 16.50
CA ASP A 298 14.88 2.26 17.60
C ASP A 298 16.27 1.81 17.11
N PHE A 299 16.33 1.05 16.01
CA PHE A 299 17.59 0.58 15.44
C PHE A 299 18.38 1.69 14.70
N LYS A 300 17.71 2.44 13.82
CA LYS A 300 18.38 3.43 12.95
C LYS A 300 17.43 4.52 12.47
N VAL A 301 16.37 4.12 11.78
CA VAL A 301 15.41 5.03 11.17
C VAL A 301 14.08 4.32 11.01
N ARG A 302 13.00 5.03 11.29
CA ARG A 302 11.65 4.50 11.12
C ARG A 302 11.38 4.13 9.66
N VAL A 303 11.09 2.86 9.41
CA VAL A 303 10.73 2.35 8.09
C VAL A 303 9.39 1.60 8.08
N THR A 304 8.94 1.25 6.88
CA THR A 304 7.75 0.42 6.65
C THR A 304 8.16 -0.91 6.00
N PRO A 305 7.29 -1.95 6.01
CA PRO A 305 7.57 -3.22 5.32
C PRO A 305 7.96 -3.05 3.85
N HIS A 306 7.43 -2.02 3.18
CA HIS A 306 7.79 -1.72 1.80
C HIS A 306 9.27 -1.30 1.65
N LYS A 307 9.86 -0.66 2.68
CA LYS A 307 11.30 -0.36 2.69
C LYS A 307 12.16 -1.60 2.87
N LEU A 308 11.73 -2.56 3.70
CA LEU A 308 12.41 -3.87 3.80
C LEU A 308 12.42 -4.60 2.44
N ARG A 309 11.32 -4.52 1.69
CA ARG A 309 11.26 -5.00 0.30
C ARG A 309 12.25 -4.26 -0.61
N HIS A 310 12.37 -2.94 -0.50
CA HIS A 310 13.39 -2.19 -1.25
C HIS A 310 14.81 -2.56 -0.82
N THR A 311 15.04 -2.88 0.45
CA THR A 311 16.33 -3.38 0.95
C THR A 311 16.72 -4.66 0.22
N LEU A 312 15.83 -5.69 0.18
CA LEU A 312 16.14 -6.92 -0.57
C LEU A 312 16.38 -6.63 -2.04
N ALA A 313 15.50 -5.83 -2.66
CA ALA A 313 15.60 -5.52 -4.09
C ALA A 313 16.93 -4.84 -4.45
N THR A 314 17.38 -3.92 -3.59
CA THR A 314 18.66 -3.23 -3.77
C THR A 314 19.83 -4.18 -3.57
N ARG A 315 19.81 -5.03 -2.53
CA ARG A 315 20.85 -6.05 -2.30
C ARG A 315 20.94 -7.07 -3.43
N LEU A 316 19.79 -7.54 -3.92
CA LEU A 316 19.72 -8.47 -5.04
C LEU A 316 20.21 -7.83 -6.34
N TYR A 317 19.82 -6.57 -6.59
CA TYR A 317 20.35 -5.82 -7.72
C TYR A 317 21.87 -5.63 -7.59
N ASP A 318 22.35 -5.29 -6.41
CA ASP A 318 23.77 -5.06 -6.18
C ASP A 318 24.62 -6.30 -6.44
N ALA A 319 24.15 -7.46 -5.99
CA ALA A 319 24.84 -8.73 -6.20
C ALA A 319 24.75 -9.27 -7.65
N THR A 320 23.67 -8.99 -8.37
CA THR A 320 23.41 -9.60 -9.69
C THR A 320 23.56 -8.65 -10.88
N LYS A 321 23.53 -7.35 -10.62
CA LYS A 321 23.38 -6.26 -11.59
C LYS A 321 22.25 -6.50 -12.61
N SER A 322 21.24 -7.30 -12.25
CA SER A 322 20.15 -7.71 -13.15
C SER A 322 18.80 -7.19 -12.68
N GLN A 323 18.28 -6.20 -13.41
CA GLN A 323 16.91 -5.70 -13.22
C GLN A 323 15.84 -6.79 -13.43
N VAL A 324 16.10 -7.74 -14.34
CA VAL A 324 15.18 -8.84 -14.67
C VAL A 324 15.01 -9.77 -13.47
N LEU A 325 16.11 -10.17 -12.83
CA LEU A 325 16.07 -11.05 -11.65
C LEU A 325 15.33 -10.37 -10.49
N VAL A 326 15.58 -9.09 -10.27
CA VAL A 326 14.87 -8.30 -9.24
C VAL A 326 13.38 -8.20 -9.57
N SER A 327 13.03 -7.91 -10.82
CA SER A 327 11.62 -7.83 -11.25
C SER A 327 10.88 -9.15 -11.05
N HIS A 328 11.51 -10.27 -11.40
CA HIS A 328 10.95 -11.61 -11.22
C HIS A 328 10.75 -11.95 -9.74
N GLN A 329 11.77 -11.78 -8.91
CA GLN A 329 11.69 -12.02 -7.46
C GLN A 329 10.57 -11.18 -6.81
N LEU A 330 10.46 -9.91 -7.20
CA LEU A 330 9.46 -9.00 -6.66
C LEU A 330 8.06 -9.20 -7.28
N GLY A 331 7.94 -9.84 -8.44
CA GLY A 331 6.70 -9.93 -9.23
C GLY A 331 6.18 -8.56 -9.64
N HIS A 332 7.04 -7.77 -10.29
CA HIS A 332 6.65 -6.54 -10.95
C HIS A 332 6.15 -6.84 -12.37
N ALA A 333 5.10 -6.12 -12.81
CA ALA A 333 4.57 -6.24 -14.17
C ALA A 333 5.43 -5.50 -15.22
N SER A 334 6.39 -4.67 -14.77
CA SER A 334 7.30 -3.90 -15.62
C SER A 334 8.63 -3.65 -14.90
N THR A 335 9.72 -3.66 -15.67
CA THR A 335 11.08 -3.36 -15.23
C THR A 335 11.32 -1.86 -14.98
N GLN A 336 10.44 -0.96 -15.41
CA GLN A 336 10.58 0.48 -15.08
C GLN A 336 10.58 0.74 -13.56
N VAL A 337 9.95 -0.14 -12.78
CA VAL A 337 9.95 -0.04 -11.31
C VAL A 337 11.33 -0.39 -10.74
N THR A 338 12.16 -1.13 -11.48
CA THR A 338 13.52 -1.51 -11.07
C THR A 338 14.60 -0.49 -11.41
N ASP A 339 14.30 0.52 -12.24
CA ASP A 339 15.22 1.65 -12.54
C ASP A 339 15.62 2.42 -11.29
N LEU A 340 14.78 2.42 -10.26
CA LEU A 340 15.13 3.04 -8.99
C LEU A 340 16.39 2.42 -8.35
N TYR A 341 16.58 1.10 -8.50
CA TYR A 341 17.67 0.39 -7.82
C TYR A 341 19.03 0.63 -8.47
N THR A 342 19.05 0.92 -9.78
CA THR A 342 20.27 1.27 -10.50
C THR A 342 20.89 2.55 -9.93
N HIS A 343 20.07 3.54 -9.63
CA HIS A 343 20.50 4.80 -9.03
C HIS A 343 20.95 4.67 -7.57
N ILE A 344 20.43 3.70 -6.80
CA ILE A 344 20.82 3.50 -5.39
C ILE A 344 22.22 2.90 -5.28
N VAL A 345 22.50 1.92 -6.15
CA VAL A 345 23.76 1.17 -6.22
C VAL A 345 24.81 1.89 -7.07
N ASN A 346 24.53 3.11 -7.52
CA ASN A 346 25.35 3.84 -8.48
C ASN A 346 26.66 4.38 -7.87
N ASP A 347 27.53 3.46 -7.43
CA ASP A 347 28.94 3.72 -7.15
C ASP A 347 29.71 3.90 -8.46
N GLU A 348 29.19 3.44 -9.61
CA GLU A 348 29.83 3.58 -10.93
C GLU A 348 30.08 5.04 -11.31
N GLN A 349 29.12 5.94 -11.05
CA GLN A 349 29.29 7.36 -11.36
C GLN A 349 30.36 7.99 -10.48
N LYS A 350 30.46 7.59 -9.20
CA LYS A 350 31.48 8.07 -8.28
C LYS A 350 32.86 7.50 -8.64
N ASN A 351 32.95 6.19 -8.87
CA ASN A 351 34.19 5.51 -9.27
C ASN A 351 34.71 6.01 -10.64
N ALA A 352 33.83 6.30 -11.59
CA ALA A 352 34.19 6.90 -12.88
C ALA A 352 34.71 8.34 -12.72
N LEU A 353 34.10 9.13 -11.83
CA LEU A 353 34.61 10.47 -11.49
C LEU A 353 35.95 10.42 -10.76
N ASP A 354 36.13 9.45 -9.85
CA ASP A 354 37.39 9.21 -9.14
C ASP A 354 38.51 8.69 -10.08
N SER A 355 38.14 8.29 -11.31
CA SER A 355 39.07 7.81 -12.36
C SER A 355 39.35 8.85 -13.46
N LEU A 356 38.83 10.08 -13.33
CA LEU A 356 39.18 11.24 -14.18
C LEU A 356 40.38 11.99 -13.58
#